data_AF-A0AAU4C993-F1
#
_entry.id   AF-A0AAU4C993-F1
#
_cell.length_a   1.000
_cell.length_b   1.000
_cell.length_c   1.000
_cell.angle_alpha   90.00
_cell.angle_beta   90.00
_cell.angle_gamma   90.00
#
_symmetry.space_group_name_H-M   'P 1'
#
loop_
_entity.id
_entity.type
_entity.pdbx_description
1 polymer ?
#
loop_
_entity_poly.entity_id
_entity_poly.type
_entity_poly.pdbx_seq_one_letter_code
_entity_poly.pdbx_strand_id
1 'polypeptide(L)'
;MDRLQDSAWRYVAEILPPEELPMLAAHALVDGRDSPALRSLAGLPRRSDETEIRELYVQTLHELGVPLPDDETAGRWLLVSLAVGLANAELSPKDVVDRLSMTVAARTPEETQFLSIAAGYSKWMDADELPGWENGLRAAAHSLTASTDLRSGIGVPGPRRD
;
A
#
# COMPACT_ATOMS: atom_id res chain seq x y z
N MET A 1 11.08 -9.44 -2.75
CA MET A 1 11.01 -7.99 -2.46
C MET A 1 11.62 -7.77 -1.09
N ASP A 2 12.44 -6.74 -0.95
CA ASP A 2 12.97 -6.35 0.37
C ASP A 2 11.81 -5.89 1.26
N ARG A 3 11.72 -6.37 2.51
CA ARG A 3 10.61 -6.03 3.43
C ARG A 3 10.53 -4.53 3.68
N LEU A 4 11.68 -3.83 3.63
CA LEU A 4 11.74 -2.36 3.76
C LEU A 4 11.21 -1.63 2.52
N GLN A 5 11.41 -2.19 1.32
CA GLN A 5 10.83 -1.62 0.09
C GLN A 5 9.32 -1.84 0.07
N ASP A 6 8.85 -3.01 0.52
CA ASP A 6 7.43 -3.29 0.68
C ASP A 6 6.79 -2.38 1.73
N SER A 7 7.47 -2.09 2.84
CA SER A 7 6.92 -1.16 3.84
C SER A 7 6.95 0.30 3.39
N ALA A 8 7.89 0.70 2.54
CA ALA A 8 8.02 2.08 2.06
C ALA A 8 6.80 2.55 1.26
N TRP A 9 6.28 1.73 0.35
CA TRP A 9 5.09 2.09 -0.41
C TRP A 9 3.81 2.02 0.42
N ARG A 10 3.72 1.05 1.34
CA ARG A 10 2.59 0.92 2.27
C ARG A 10 2.51 2.12 3.21
N TYR A 11 3.66 2.67 3.59
CA TYR A 11 3.76 3.89 4.34
C TYR A 11 3.22 5.09 3.56
N VAL A 12 3.66 5.28 2.30
CA VAL A 12 3.16 6.39 1.44
C VAL A 12 1.66 6.22 1.15
N ALA A 13 1.19 5.00 0.94
CA ALA A 13 -0.22 4.70 0.72
C ALA A 13 -1.08 4.78 2.00
N GLU A 14 -0.52 5.18 3.14
CA GLU A 14 -1.20 5.31 4.43
C GLU A 14 -1.89 4.03 4.94
N ILE A 15 -1.46 2.87 4.48
CA ILE A 15 -2.00 1.57 4.91
C ILE A 15 -1.15 0.89 5.98
N LEU A 16 0.06 1.41 6.25
CA LEU A 16 0.94 0.91 7.31
C LEU A 16 0.73 1.74 8.58
N PRO A 17 0.10 1.17 9.63
CA PRO A 17 -0.11 1.88 10.88
C PRO A 17 1.23 2.23 11.55
N PRO A 18 1.40 3.46 12.07
CA PRO A 18 2.64 3.90 12.70
C PRO A 18 3.11 2.97 13.83
N GLU A 19 2.18 2.37 14.57
CA GLU A 19 2.47 1.50 15.72
C GLU A 19 3.14 0.17 15.33
N GLU A 20 3.11 -0.20 14.04
CA GLU A 20 3.80 -1.37 13.52
C GLU A 20 5.26 -1.07 13.10
N LEU A 21 5.61 0.20 12.86
CA LEU A 21 6.93 0.60 12.39
C LEU A 21 8.07 0.21 13.36
N PRO A 22 7.94 0.32 14.71
CA PRO A 22 8.98 -0.14 15.63
C PRO A 22 9.28 -1.63 15.50
N MET A 23 8.24 -2.46 15.35
CA MET A 23 8.41 -3.90 15.19
C MET A 23 9.00 -4.25 13.83
N LEU A 24 8.64 -3.51 12.78
CA LEU A 24 9.26 -3.67 11.46
C LEU A 24 10.76 -3.32 11.51
N ALA A 25 11.11 -2.25 12.22
CA ALA A 25 12.51 -1.87 12.41
C ALA A 25 13.31 -2.94 13.17
N ALA A 26 12.71 -3.54 14.20
CA ALA A 26 13.33 -4.64 14.93
C ALA A 26 13.61 -5.86 14.02
N HIS A 27 12.68 -6.22 13.14
CA HIS A 27 12.91 -7.28 12.15
C HIS A 27 14.02 -6.93 11.16
N ALA A 28 14.06 -5.69 10.67
CA ALA A 28 15.12 -5.25 9.75
C ALA A 28 16.52 -5.32 10.40
N LEU A 29 16.63 -5.01 11.70
CA LEU A 29 17.87 -5.22 12.47
C LEU A 29 18.30 -6.69 12.49
N VAL A 30 17.35 -7.60 12.71
CA VAL A 30 17.60 -9.05 12.68
C VAL A 30 18.01 -9.53 11.28
N ASP A 31 17.43 -8.94 10.24
CA ASP A 31 17.76 -9.21 8.84
C ASP A 31 19.13 -8.61 8.41
N GLY A 32 19.87 -8.01 9.36
CA GLY A 32 21.22 -7.49 9.15
C GLY A 32 21.27 -6.07 8.57
N ARG A 33 20.13 -5.37 8.48
CA ARG A 33 20.10 -3.94 8.20
C ARG A 33 20.44 -3.18 9.45
N ASP A 34 21.22 -2.12 9.32
CA ASP A 34 21.67 -1.39 10.49
C ASP A 34 21.84 0.08 10.16
N SER A 35 21.19 0.92 10.94
CA SER A 35 21.35 2.37 10.91
C SER A 35 21.03 2.95 12.29
N PRO A 36 21.60 4.12 12.65
CA PRO A 36 21.27 4.78 13.90
C PRO A 36 19.77 5.00 14.10
N ALA A 37 19.07 5.50 13.07
CA ALA A 37 17.62 5.73 13.14
C ALA A 37 16.82 4.43 13.26
N LEU A 38 17.27 3.35 12.59
CA LEU A 38 16.62 2.04 12.66
C LEU A 38 16.65 1.47 14.09
N ARG A 39 17.78 1.61 14.78
CA ARG A 39 17.91 1.18 16.19
C ARG A 39 17.03 1.99 17.12
N SER A 40 16.96 3.31 16.92
CA SER A 40 16.09 4.19 17.69
C SER A 40 14.63 3.82 17.49
N LEU A 41 14.20 3.64 16.23
CA LEU A 41 12.83 3.24 15.88
C LEU A 41 12.46 1.88 16.49
N ALA A 42 13.36 0.89 16.43
CA ALA A 42 13.14 -0.42 17.04
C ALA A 42 13.04 -0.38 18.57
N GLY A 43 13.66 0.63 19.19
CA GLY A 43 13.60 0.86 20.64
C GLY A 43 12.36 1.60 21.12
N LEU A 44 11.54 2.16 20.23
CA LEU A 44 10.36 2.90 20.63
C LEU A 44 9.23 1.99 21.15
N PRO A 45 8.56 2.38 22.24
CA PRO A 45 7.33 1.70 22.66
C PRO A 45 6.23 1.90 21.62
N ARG A 46 5.34 0.90 21.51
CA ARG A 46 4.19 0.93 20.59
C ARG A 46 3.24 2.13 20.77
N ARG A 47 3.28 2.78 21.95
CA ARG A 47 2.46 3.95 22.30
C ARG A 47 3.25 5.27 22.26
N SER A 48 4.39 5.29 21.58
CA SER A 48 5.10 6.54 21.28
C SER A 48 4.27 7.46 20.39
N ASP A 49 4.69 8.72 20.32
CA ASP A 49 4.07 9.71 19.46
C ASP A 49 4.12 9.25 17.99
N GLU A 50 2.97 9.27 17.30
CA GLU A 50 2.89 8.83 15.91
C GLU A 50 3.78 9.66 14.98
N THR A 51 3.93 10.95 15.27
CA THR A 51 4.78 11.87 14.50
C THR A 51 6.25 11.48 14.64
N GLU A 52 6.70 11.23 15.87
CA GLU A 52 8.07 10.77 16.15
C GLU A 52 8.38 9.44 15.45
N ILE A 53 7.44 8.49 15.50
CA ILE A 53 7.56 7.20 14.83
C ILE A 53 7.69 7.39 13.30
N ARG A 54 6.84 8.23 12.70
CA ARG A 54 6.86 8.53 11.25
C ARG A 54 8.17 9.20 10.82
N GLU A 55 8.63 10.20 11.57
CA GLU A 55 9.88 10.91 11.30
C GLU A 55 11.08 9.96 11.35
N LEU A 56 11.18 9.12 12.38
CA LEU A 56 12.25 8.13 12.50
C LEU A 56 12.22 7.07 11.40
N TYR A 57 11.03 6.69 10.93
CA TYR A 57 10.90 5.75 9.82
C TYR A 57 11.37 6.36 8.50
N VAL A 58 10.99 7.60 8.19
CA VAL A 58 11.49 8.30 6.99
C VAL A 58 13.02 8.46 7.06
N GLN A 59 13.55 8.82 8.23
CA GLN A 59 14.99 8.92 8.45
C GLN A 59 15.70 7.57 8.26
N THR A 60 15.10 6.48 8.75
CA THR A 60 15.61 5.11 8.58
C THR A 60 15.71 4.74 7.10
N LEU A 61 14.67 5.00 6.31
CA LEU A 61 14.68 4.72 4.87
C LEU A 61 15.77 5.53 4.15
N HIS A 62 15.92 6.80 4.51
CA HIS A 62 16.97 7.66 3.98
C HIS A 62 18.38 7.12 4.31
N GLU A 63 18.65 6.74 5.55
CA GLU A 63 19.95 6.19 5.98
C GLU A 63 20.28 4.85 5.32
N LEU A 64 19.27 4.01 5.09
CA LEU A 64 19.42 2.71 4.43
C LEU A 64 19.43 2.81 2.90
N GLY A 65 19.30 4.02 2.33
CA GLY A 65 19.27 4.26 0.89
C GLY A 65 18.03 3.68 0.20
N VAL A 66 16.93 3.52 0.93
CA VAL A 66 15.65 3.03 0.39
C VAL A 66 14.83 4.25 -0.04
N PRO A 67 14.62 4.48 -1.35
CA PRO A 67 13.82 5.61 -1.80
C PRO A 67 12.34 5.41 -1.46
N LEU A 68 11.69 6.47 -1.03
CA LEU A 68 10.23 6.51 -0.95
C LEU A 68 9.68 6.65 -2.38
N PRO A 69 8.69 5.83 -2.79
CA PRO A 69 7.98 6.05 -4.04
C PRO A 69 7.20 7.37 -3.98
N ASP A 70 6.95 7.98 -5.14
CA ASP A 70 6.00 9.08 -5.23
C ASP A 70 4.56 8.61 -4.96
N ASP A 71 3.69 9.55 -4.59
CA ASP A 71 2.27 9.30 -4.26
C ASP A 71 1.53 8.57 -5.38
N GLU A 72 1.89 8.84 -6.64
CA GLU A 72 1.27 8.21 -7.80
C GLU A 72 1.64 6.72 -7.88
N THR A 73 2.93 6.40 -7.72
CA THR A 73 3.44 5.03 -7.73
C THR A 73 2.91 4.24 -6.54
N ALA A 74 2.90 4.85 -5.35
CA ALA A 74 2.34 4.24 -4.15
C ALA A 74 0.84 3.99 -4.30
N GLY A 75 0.08 4.95 -4.84
CA GLY A 75 -1.34 4.79 -5.14
C GLY A 75 -1.63 3.65 -6.12
N ARG A 76 -0.80 3.49 -7.15
CA ARG A 76 -0.94 2.37 -8.10
C ARG A 76 -0.62 1.02 -7.46
N TRP A 77 0.41 0.93 -6.63
CA TRP A 77 0.72 -0.32 -5.91
C TRP A 77 -0.37 -0.67 -4.89
N LEU A 78 -0.96 0.33 -4.22
CA LEU A 78 -2.15 0.15 -3.40
C LEU A 78 -3.30 -0.43 -4.23
N LEU A 79 -3.61 0.19 -5.38
CA LEU A 79 -4.70 -0.24 -6.25
C LEU A 79 -4.56 -1.70 -6.69
N VAL A 80 -3.36 -2.08 -7.14
CA VAL A 80 -3.04 -3.45 -7.54
C VAL A 80 -3.12 -4.40 -6.35
N SER A 81 -2.59 -4.03 -5.18
CA SER A 81 -2.64 -4.84 -3.96
C SER A 81 -4.08 -5.12 -3.52
N LEU A 82 -4.94 -4.10 -3.53
CA LEU A 82 -6.36 -4.24 -3.20
C LEU A 82 -7.09 -5.14 -4.20
N ALA A 83 -6.81 -4.98 -5.49
CA ALA A 83 -7.41 -5.82 -6.52
C ALA A 83 -6.97 -7.29 -6.39
N VAL A 84 -5.68 -7.55 -6.11
CA VAL A 84 -5.17 -8.91 -5.84
C VAL A 84 -5.82 -9.50 -4.59
N GLY A 85 -5.86 -8.75 -3.48
CA GLY A 85 -6.49 -9.22 -2.24
C GLY A 85 -7.98 -9.52 -2.41
N LEU A 86 -8.71 -8.69 -3.18
CA LEU A 86 -10.11 -8.93 -3.47
C LEU A 86 -10.32 -10.14 -4.40
N ALA A 87 -9.47 -10.30 -5.41
CA ALA A 87 -9.52 -11.44 -6.35
C ALA A 87 -9.21 -12.77 -5.65
N ASN A 88 -8.31 -12.77 -4.66
CA ASN A 88 -7.96 -13.94 -3.84
C ASN A 88 -8.93 -14.16 -2.67
N ALA A 89 -9.96 -13.32 -2.52
CA ALA A 89 -10.89 -13.32 -1.38
C ALA A 89 -10.22 -13.14 -0.01
N GLU A 90 -9.04 -12.53 0.04
CA GLU A 90 -8.34 -12.13 1.27
C GLU A 90 -8.92 -10.83 1.85
N LEU A 91 -9.50 -9.98 0.98
CA LEU A 91 -10.17 -8.75 1.34
C LEU A 91 -11.65 -8.81 0.93
N SER A 92 -12.52 -8.23 1.77
CA SER A 92 -13.90 -8.00 1.37
C SER A 92 -14.01 -6.75 0.48
N PRO A 93 -15.05 -6.64 -0.37
CA PRO A 93 -15.34 -5.41 -1.13
C PRO A 93 -15.36 -4.15 -0.26
N LYS A 94 -15.86 -4.28 0.98
CA LYS A 94 -15.91 -3.19 1.93
C LYS A 94 -14.52 -2.79 2.45
N ASP A 95 -13.66 -3.75 2.77
CA ASP A 95 -12.28 -3.48 3.18
C ASP A 95 -11.51 -2.72 2.09
N VAL A 96 -11.80 -2.98 0.81
CA VAL A 96 -11.20 -2.28 -0.32
C VAL A 96 -11.59 -0.80 -0.31
N VAL A 97 -12.87 -0.49 -0.16
CA VAL A 97 -13.34 0.91 -0.13
C VAL A 97 -12.82 1.63 1.11
N ASP A 98 -12.86 0.96 2.28
CA ASP A 98 -12.38 1.53 3.54
C ASP A 98 -10.86 1.83 3.50
N ARG A 99 -10.08 1.04 2.75
CA ARG A 99 -8.63 1.22 2.57
C ARG A 99 -8.23 2.12 1.40
N LEU A 100 -9.17 2.48 0.53
CA LEU A 100 -8.93 3.44 -0.56
C LEU A 100 -8.98 4.87 0.00
N SER A 101 -8.02 5.18 0.87
CA SER A 101 -7.93 6.47 1.57
C SER A 101 -7.41 7.60 0.67
N MET A 102 -6.58 7.26 -0.32
CA MET A 102 -5.90 8.22 -1.19
C MET A 102 -6.52 8.29 -2.59
N THR A 103 -6.48 9.47 -3.20
CA THR A 103 -6.85 9.66 -4.60
C THR A 103 -5.78 9.07 -5.51
N VAL A 104 -6.12 7.99 -6.21
CA VAL A 104 -5.23 7.33 -7.17
C VAL A 104 -5.57 7.79 -8.59
N ALA A 105 -4.57 8.29 -9.32
CA ALA A 105 -4.73 8.62 -10.73
C ALA A 105 -4.75 7.34 -11.57
N ALA A 106 -5.87 7.05 -12.24
CA ALA A 106 -5.97 5.93 -13.17
C ALA A 106 -5.17 6.20 -14.44
N ARG A 107 -4.40 5.21 -14.90
CA ARG A 107 -3.65 5.22 -16.15
C ARG A 107 -4.16 4.22 -17.17
N THR A 108 -4.83 3.16 -16.73
CA THR A 108 -5.45 2.17 -17.62
C THR A 108 -6.98 2.19 -17.54
N PRO A 109 -7.66 1.68 -18.59
CA PRO A 109 -9.11 1.48 -18.55
C PRO A 109 -9.55 0.58 -17.37
N GLU A 110 -8.76 -0.43 -17.03
CA GLU A 110 -9.04 -1.38 -15.94
C GLU A 110 -8.90 -0.71 -14.58
N GLU A 111 -7.84 0.09 -14.37
CA GLU A 111 -7.67 0.92 -13.18
C GLU A 111 -8.84 1.92 -13.04
N THR A 112 -9.24 2.55 -14.14
CA THR A 112 -10.37 3.48 -14.18
C THR A 112 -11.69 2.79 -13.84
N GLN A 113 -11.94 1.60 -14.41
CA GLN A 113 -13.14 0.81 -14.15
C GLN A 113 -13.23 0.41 -12.68
N PHE A 114 -12.12 -0.09 -12.12
CA PHE A 114 -12.08 -0.50 -10.71
C PHE A 114 -12.35 0.68 -9.76
N LEU A 115 -11.67 1.82 -9.98
CA LEU A 115 -11.88 3.04 -9.18
C LEU A 115 -13.31 3.59 -9.33
N SER A 116 -13.87 3.56 -10.55
CA SER A 116 -15.24 4.03 -10.81
C SER A 116 -16.28 3.20 -10.04
N ILE A 117 -16.13 1.87 -10.02
CA ILE A 117 -17.03 0.99 -9.27
C ILE A 117 -16.84 1.15 -7.76
N ALA A 118 -15.59 1.26 -7.29
CA ALA A 118 -15.30 1.51 -5.88
C ALA A 118 -15.91 2.84 -5.39
N ALA A 119 -15.80 3.90 -6.19
CA ALA A 119 -16.40 5.21 -5.90
C ALA A 119 -17.94 5.20 -5.92
N GLY A 120 -18.55 4.19 -6.56
CA GLY A 120 -19.98 3.97 -6.55
C GLY A 120 -20.53 3.47 -5.20
N TYR A 121 -19.67 3.09 -4.26
CA TYR A 121 -20.10 2.66 -2.93
C TYR A 121 -20.81 3.80 -2.20
N SER A 122 -21.97 3.49 -1.64
CA SER A 122 -22.67 4.37 -0.70
C SER A 122 -23.07 3.58 0.54
N LYS A 123 -22.86 4.18 1.72
CA LYS A 123 -23.34 3.61 2.99
C LYS A 123 -24.87 3.49 3.07
N TRP A 124 -25.57 4.10 2.12
CA TRP A 124 -27.03 4.10 1.98
C TRP A 124 -27.50 3.26 0.80
N MET A 125 -26.65 2.41 0.23
CA MET A 125 -27.08 1.46 -0.80
C MET A 125 -28.15 0.52 -0.27
N ASP A 126 -29.13 0.22 -1.12
CA ASP A 126 -30.15 -0.74 -0.77
C ASP A 126 -29.58 -2.17 -0.73
N ALA A 127 -30.20 -3.02 0.09
CA ALA A 127 -29.70 -4.38 0.36
C ALA A 127 -29.75 -5.29 -0.88
N ASP A 128 -30.56 -4.96 -1.88
CA ASP A 128 -30.66 -5.64 -3.17
C ASP A 128 -29.62 -5.12 -4.19
N GLU A 129 -29.15 -3.88 -4.05
CA GLU A 129 -28.10 -3.30 -4.90
C GLU A 129 -26.69 -3.70 -4.45
N LEU A 130 -26.51 -3.93 -3.15
CA LEU A 130 -25.21 -4.26 -2.55
C LEU A 130 -24.54 -5.49 -3.18
N PRO A 131 -25.22 -6.65 -3.37
CA PRO A 131 -24.60 -7.82 -4.00
C PRO A 131 -24.19 -7.57 -5.46
N GLY A 132 -24.95 -6.73 -6.19
CA GLY A 132 -24.62 -6.36 -7.57
C GLY A 132 -23.33 -5.54 -7.63
N TRP A 133 -23.19 -4.58 -6.74
CA TRP A 133 -21.97 -3.78 -6.59
C TRP A 133 -20.77 -4.62 -6.15
N GLU A 134 -20.91 -5.48 -5.14
CA GLU A 134 -19.83 -6.36 -4.67
C GLU A 134 -19.32 -7.28 -5.79
N ASN A 135 -20.22 -7.85 -6.58
CA ASN A 135 -19.88 -8.68 -7.72
C ASN A 135 -19.21 -7.87 -8.84
N GLY A 136 -19.69 -6.66 -9.10
CA GLY A 136 -19.06 -5.74 -10.06
C GLY A 136 -17.64 -5.36 -9.66
N LEU A 137 -17.42 -5.06 -8.38
CA LEU A 137 -16.09 -4.71 -7.86
C LEU A 137 -15.13 -5.90 -7.94
N ARG A 138 -15.60 -7.10 -7.60
CA ARG A 138 -14.80 -8.34 -7.72
C ARG A 138 -14.47 -8.66 -9.17
N ALA A 139 -15.41 -8.50 -10.10
CA ALA A 139 -15.16 -8.68 -11.52
C ALA A 139 -14.11 -7.69 -12.05
N ALA A 140 -14.20 -6.42 -11.65
CA ALA A 140 -13.20 -5.42 -12.01
C ALA A 140 -11.82 -5.72 -11.41
N ALA A 141 -11.74 -6.24 -10.17
CA ALA A 141 -10.49 -6.71 -9.59
C ALA A 141 -9.87 -7.85 -10.40
N HIS A 142 -10.66 -8.82 -10.85
CA HIS A 142 -10.18 -9.89 -11.72
C HIS A 142 -9.66 -9.37 -13.07
N SER A 143 -10.36 -8.40 -13.68
CA SER A 143 -9.88 -7.77 -14.92
C SER A 143 -8.59 -6.99 -14.72
N LEU A 144 -8.48 -6.22 -13.63
CA LEU A 144 -7.27 -5.46 -13.30
C LEU A 144 -6.10 -6.39 -13.01
N THR A 145 -6.28 -7.44 -12.22
CA THR A 145 -5.22 -8.42 -11.92
C THR A 145 -4.76 -9.19 -13.15
N ALA A 146 -5.69 -9.58 -14.04
CA ALA A 146 -5.37 -10.21 -15.32
C ALA A 146 -4.67 -9.26 -16.30
N SER A 147 -5.04 -7.98 -16.34
CA SER A 147 -4.36 -6.97 -17.16
C SER A 147 -2.99 -6.58 -16.59
N THR A 148 -2.79 -6.79 -15.28
CA THR A 148 -1.52 -6.52 -14.59
C THR A 148 -0.53 -7.67 -14.74
N ASP A 149 -0.87 -8.74 -15.48
CA ASP A 149 -0.17 -10.03 -15.58
C ASP A 149 1.37 -9.93 -15.38
N LEU A 150 1.78 -10.03 -14.12
CA LEU A 150 2.83 -10.88 -13.56
C LEU A 150 4.15 -11.10 -14.34
N ARG A 151 4.58 -10.15 -15.16
CA ARG A 151 5.93 -10.10 -15.70
C ARG A 151 6.27 -8.67 -16.12
N SER A 152 7.31 -8.08 -15.52
CA SER A 152 7.96 -6.84 -15.98
C SER A 152 7.25 -5.54 -15.58
N GLY A 153 7.51 -5.02 -14.37
CA GLY A 153 7.05 -3.66 -14.08
C GLY A 153 7.28 -3.09 -12.69
N ILE A 154 7.44 -3.90 -11.64
CA ILE A 154 7.89 -3.37 -10.34
C ILE A 154 9.42 -3.29 -10.33
N GLY A 155 9.96 -2.69 -11.39
CA GLY A 155 11.34 -2.27 -11.46
C GLY A 155 11.42 -0.89 -10.82
N VAL A 156 12.04 -0.83 -9.65
CA VAL A 156 12.57 0.42 -9.07
C VAL A 156 13.17 1.27 -10.20
N PRO A 157 12.76 2.54 -10.39
CA PRO A 157 13.57 3.46 -11.18
C PRO A 157 14.90 3.58 -10.44
N GLY A 158 15.94 2.94 -10.97
CA GLY A 158 17.29 3.07 -10.43
C GLY A 158 17.67 4.55 -10.36
N PRO A 159 18.48 4.96 -9.36
CA PRO A 159 18.83 6.35 -9.19
C PRO A 159 19.52 6.84 -10.47
N ARG A 160 18.92 7.84 -11.11
CA ARG A 160 19.59 8.60 -12.16
C ARG A 160 20.79 9.27 -11.50
N ARG A 161 21.99 8.79 -11.83
CA ARG A 161 23.24 9.47 -11.54
C ARG A 161 23.40 10.59 -12.56
N ASP A 162 23.54 11.82 -12.08
CA ASP A 162 24.32 12.86 -12.73
C ASP A 162 25.37 13.33 -11.72
#